data_AF-A0A956D3U8-F1
#
_entry.id   AF-A0A956D3U8-F1
#
_cell.length_a   1.000
_cell.length_b   1.000
_cell.length_c   1.000
_cell.angle_alpha   90.00
_cell.angle_beta   90.00
_cell.angle_gamma   90.00
#
_symmetry.space_group_name_H-M   'P 1'
#
loop_
_entity.id
_entity.type
_entity.pdbx_description
1 polymer ?
#
loop_
_entity_poly.entity_id
_entity_poly.type
_entity_poly.pdbx_seq_one_letter_code
_entity_poly.pdbx_strand_id
1 'polypeptide(L)' 'MDAKQLLIAGFLAALTSLAGGMWLASSAEAHGGGLNRCGCHHDRRSGECHCHRDRGCGCECQPDRCG' A
#
# COMPACT_ATOMS: atom_id res chain seq x y z
N MET A 1 32.27 31.93 20.53
CA MET A 1 31.67 31.38 19.29
C MET A 1 31.26 32.56 18.44
N ASP A 2 31.74 32.65 17.20
CA ASP A 2 31.49 33.79 16.30
C ASP A 2 30.13 33.67 15.59
N ALA A 3 29.52 34.78 15.16
CA ALA A 3 28.24 34.81 14.45
C ALA A 3 28.22 33.90 13.21
N LYS A 4 29.35 33.76 12.52
CA LYS A 4 29.52 32.81 11.41
C LYS A 4 29.33 31.35 11.86
N GLN A 5 29.76 31.01 13.07
CA GLN A 5 29.60 29.66 13.62
C GLN A 5 28.15 29.35 13.98
N LEU A 6 27.38 30.36 14.41
CA LEU A 6 25.94 30.20 14.68
C LEU A 6 25.13 29.97 13.40
N LEU A 7 25.46 30.68 12.32
CA LEU A 7 24.80 30.51 11.02
C LEU A 7 25.06 29.11 10.43
N ILE A 8 26.31 28.64 10.50
CA ILE A 8 26.68 27.30 10.03
C ILE A 8 25.96 26.23 10.86
N ALA A 9 25.95 26.36 12.20
CA ALA A 9 25.26 25.41 13.07
C ALA A 9 23.75 25.35 12.80
N GLY A 10 23.10 26.50 12.58
CA GLY A 10 21.68 26.56 12.22
C GLY A 10 21.36 25.89 10.89
N PHE A 11 22.21 26.11 9.88
CA PHE A 11 22.02 25.48 8.56
C PHE A 11 22.21 23.96 8.62
N LEU A 12 23.23 23.50 9.34
CA LEU A 12 23.47 22.07 9.56
C LEU A 12 22.30 21.43 10.33
N ALA A 13 21.78 22.08 11.37
CA ALA A 13 20.62 21.59 12.11
C ALA A 13 19.38 21.44 11.21
N ALA A 14 19.09 22.45 10.38
CA ALA A 14 17.97 22.41 9.44
C ALA A 14 18.12 21.26 8.42
N LEU A 15 19.32 21.07 7.86
CA LEU A 15 19.60 19.97 6.93
C LEU A 15 19.42 18.60 7.59
N THR A 16 19.86 18.43 8.84
CA THR A 16 19.67 17.17 9.56
C THR A 16 18.19 16.87 9.84
N SER A 17 17.37 17.89 10.14
CA SER A 17 15.93 17.70 10.36
C SER A 17 15.18 17.32 9.08
N LEU A 18 15.53 17.91 7.93
CA LEU A 18 14.89 17.57 6.65
C LEU A 18 15.26 16.15 6.17
N ALA A 19 16.50 15.70 6.42
CA ALA A 19 16.93 14.36 6.03
C ALA A 19 16.32 13.24 6.90
N GLY A 20 15.93 13.53 8.15
CA GLY A 20 15.37 12.54 9.08
C GLY A 20 13.97 12.04 8.72
N GLY A 21 13.14 12.86 8.05
CA GLY A 21 11.73 12.53 7.78
C GLY A 21 11.49 11.42 6.75
N MET A 22 12.47 11.17 5.87
CA MET A 22 12.32 10.19 4.76
C MET A 22 12.29 8.73 5.25
N TRP A 23 12.72 8.46 6.47
CA TRP A 23 12.82 7.11 7.03
C TRP A 23 11.50 6.60 7.64
N LEU A 24 10.48 7.44 7.73
CA LEU A 24 9.15 7.08 8.26
C LEU A 24 8.21 6.52 7.18
N ALA A 25 8.74 6.18 5.99
CA ALA A 25 7.96 5.49 4.98
C ALA A 25 7.56 4.11 5.50
N SER A 26 6.35 4.01 6.05
CA SER A 26 5.76 2.74 6.46
C SER A 26 5.59 1.84 5.25
N SER A 27 6.08 0.60 5.33
CA SER A 27 5.86 -0.41 4.31
C SER A 27 4.37 -0.71 4.23
N ALA A 28 3.72 -0.29 3.14
CA ALA A 28 2.39 -0.79 2.81
C ALA A 28 2.52 -2.28 2.49
N GLU A 29 2.05 -3.14 3.40
CA GLU A 29 2.07 -4.57 3.18
C GLU A 29 1.15 -4.89 2.01
N ALA A 30 1.72 -5.43 0.93
CA ALA A 30 0.92 -5.96 -0.16
C ALA A 30 0.13 -7.16 0.40
N HIS A 31 -1.16 -6.95 0.68
CA HIS A 31 -2.04 -8.02 1.08
C HIS A 31 -2.09 -9.08 -0.03
N GLY A 32 -1.82 -10.33 0.33
CA GLY A 32 -1.88 -11.46 -0.59
C GLY A 32 -3.31 -11.74 -1.08
N GLY A 33 -3.42 -12.53 -2.14
CA GLY A 33 -4.70 -12.96 -2.70
C GLY A 33 -5.04 -12.34 -4.05
N GLY A 34 -4.05 -12.14 -4.93
CA GLY A 34 -4.28 -11.61 -6.28
C GLY A 34 -5.50 -12.20 -6.99
N LEU A 35 -6.07 -11.41 -7.90
CA LEU A 35 -7.24 -11.82 -8.66
C LEU A 35 -6.96 -13.10 -9.46
N ASN A 36 -7.98 -13.95 -9.61
CA ASN A 36 -7.91 -15.10 -10.52
C ASN A 36 -7.81 -14.63 -12.00
N ARG A 37 -7.74 -15.58 -12.94
CA ARG A 37 -7.72 -15.29 -14.38
C ARG A 37 -8.90 -14.43 -14.87
N CYS A 38 -10.02 -14.47 -14.17
CA CYS A 38 -11.21 -13.67 -14.48
C CYS A 38 -11.21 -12.27 -13.85
N GLY A 39 -10.29 -11.98 -12.92
CA GLY A 39 -10.29 -10.70 -12.21
C GLY A 39 -11.12 -10.71 -10.92
N CYS A 40 -11.35 -11.87 -10.29
CA CYS A 40 -12.07 -11.99 -9.02
C CYS A 40 -11.17 -12.46 -7.86
N HIS A 41 -11.40 -11.88 -6.68
CA HIS A 41 -10.76 -12.22 -5.42
C HIS A 41 -11.68 -13.12 -4.59
N HIS A 42 -11.12 -14.21 -4.05
CA HIS A 42 -11.82 -15.15 -3.19
C HIS A 42 -11.29 -15.05 -1.76
N ASP A 43 -12.12 -14.54 -0.86
CA ASP A 43 -11.81 -14.56 0.56
C ASP A 43 -12.17 -15.94 1.12
N ARG A 44 -11.16 -16.78 1.39
CA ARG A 44 -11.38 -18.12 1.97
C ARG A 44 -11.75 -18.08 3.46
N ARG A 45 -11.61 -16.93 4.11
CA ARG A 45 -11.94 -16.72 5.52
C ARG A 45 -13.41 -16.36 5.68
N SER A 46 -13.94 -15.45 4.84
CA SER A 46 -15.36 -15.07 4.88
C SER A 46 -16.24 -15.86 3.91
N GLY A 47 -15.66 -16.43 2.85
CA GLY A 47 -16.40 -17.08 1.75
C GLY A 47 -16.89 -16.09 0.69
N GLU A 48 -16.53 -14.81 0.78
CA GLU A 48 -16.97 -13.77 -0.15
C GLU A 48 -16.14 -13.74 -1.44
N CYS A 49 -16.77 -13.33 -2.53
CA CYS A 49 -16.14 -13.16 -3.84
C CYS A 49 -16.32 -11.73 -4.34
N HIS A 50 -15.20 -11.07 -4.66
CA HIS A 50 -15.18 -9.70 -5.14
C HIS A 50 -14.52 -9.63 -6.53
N CYS A 51 -15.28 -9.23 -7.54
CA CYS A 51 -14.76 -9.07 -8.90
C CYS A 51 -14.47 -7.60 -9.21
N HIS A 52 -13.28 -7.32 -9.73
CA HIS A 52 -12.85 -5.95 -10.09
C HIS A 52 -13.20 -5.59 -11.55
N ARG A 53 -13.73 -6.55 -12.32
CA ARG A 53 -14.16 -6.36 -13.72
C ARG A 53 -15.58 -6.91 -13.88
N ASP A 54 -16.48 -6.14 -14.49
CA ASP A 54 -17.87 -6.55 -14.79
C ASP A 54 -18.00 -7.61 -15.90
N ARG A 55 -16.93 -8.37 -16.22
CA ARG A 55 -16.97 -9.35 -17.31
C ARG A 55 -16.60 -10.75 -16.83
N GLY A 56 -17.59 -11.63 -16.87
CA GLY A 56 -17.40 -13.05 -17.11
C GLY A 56 -17.92 -13.95 -16.00
N CYS A 57 -19.23 -14.19 -16.00
CA CYS A 57 -19.81 -15.36 -15.36
C CYS A 57 -19.12 -16.63 -15.90
N GLY A 58 -18.80 -17.58 -15.02
CA GLY A 58 -18.28 -18.91 -15.40
C GLY A 58 -16.89 -19.28 -14.86
N CYS A 59 -16.34 -18.51 -13.92
CA CYS A 59 -15.12 -18.89 -13.20
C CYS A 59 -15.48 -19.82 -12.05
N GLU A 60 -14.56 -20.71 -11.66
CA GLU A 60 -14.62 -21.66 -10.51
C GLU A 60 -14.90 -21.02 -9.12
N CYS A 61 -15.13 -19.71 -9.16
CA CYS A 61 -15.40 -18.79 -8.10
C CYS A 61 -16.89 -18.49 -7.89
N GLN A 62 -17.77 -19.06 -8.72
CA GLN A 62 -19.21 -18.88 -8.62
C GLN A 62 -19.82 -20.09 -7.90
N PRO A 63 -20.53 -19.95 -6.76
CA PRO A 63 -21.50 -20.98 -6.39
C PRO A 63 -22.52 -21.11 -7.53
N ASP A 64 -23.08 -22.31 -7.74
CA ASP A 64 -23.99 -22.66 -8.85
C ASP A 64 -25.24 -21.77 -8.99
N ARG A 65 -25.46 -20.80 -8.08
CA ARG A 65 -26.58 -19.87 -8.13
C ARG A 65 -26.14 -18.45 -7.73
N CYS A 66 -26.15 -17.56 -8.71
CA CYS A 66 -26.44 -16.15 -8.47
C CYS A 66 -27.91 -15.94 -8.85
N GLY A 67 -28.81 -16.06 -7.87
CA GLY A 67 -30.27 -16.04 -8.04
C GLY A 67 -30.94 -17.32 -7.56
#